data_AF-A0A9D6T5H3-F1
#
_entry.id   AF-A0A9D6T5H3-F1
#
_cell.length_a   1.000
_cell.length_b   1.000
_cell.length_c   1.000
_cell.angle_alpha   90.00
_cell.angle_beta   90.00
_cell.angle_gamma   90.00
#
_symmetry.space_group_name_H-M   'P 1'
#
loop_
_entity.id
_entity.type
_entity.pdbx_description
1 polymer ?
#
loop_
_entity_poly.entity_id
_entity_poly.type
_entity_poly.pdbx_seq_one_letter_code
_entity_poly.pdbx_strand_id
1 'polypeptide(L)'
;MPNQNLDRIVTFYDPHPGLAGCLVPIPDVVKWVADELNGRSLPLAEAIERIQRAAGGEVDVAFEHRHISFSLPGMLHGRPCTNSWRVIRFR
;
A
#
# COMPACT_ATOMS: atom_id res chain seq x y z
N MET A 1 19.32 -2.36 11.33
CA MET A 1 18.40 -2.84 10.28
C MET A 1 17.03 -3.01 10.92
N PRO A 2 15.96 -2.36 10.43
CA PRO A 2 14.62 -2.63 10.95
C PRO A 2 14.33 -4.14 10.82
N ASN A 3 13.83 -4.74 11.90
CA ASN A 3 13.57 -6.18 11.96
C ASN A 3 12.48 -6.51 10.93
N GLN A 4 12.84 -7.23 9.86
CA GLN A 4 11.98 -7.59 8.71
C GLN A 4 10.99 -8.73 9.05
N ASN A 5 10.53 -8.78 10.30
CA ASN A 5 9.63 -9.83 10.75
C ASN A 5 8.21 -9.56 10.21
N LEU A 6 7.84 -10.28 9.16
CA LEU A 6 6.52 -10.19 8.52
C LEU A 6 5.40 -10.78 9.39
N ASP A 7 5.72 -11.67 10.32
CA ASP A 7 4.75 -12.28 11.23
C ASP A 7 4.42 -11.39 12.43
N ARG A 8 5.16 -10.28 12.59
CA ARG A 8 4.88 -9.29 13.63
C ARG A 8 3.49 -8.68 13.40
N ILE A 9 2.67 -8.73 14.45
CA ILE A 9 1.41 -7.98 14.51
C ILE A 9 1.75 -6.48 14.59
N VAL A 10 1.19 -5.72 13.65
CA VAL A 10 1.32 -4.25 13.57
C VAL A 10 -0.05 -3.62 13.42
N THR A 11 -0.21 -2.37 13.85
CA THR A 11 -1.45 -1.62 13.63
C THR A 11 -1.35 -0.81 12.36
N PHE A 12 -2.33 -0.95 11.48
CA PHE A 12 -2.39 -0.28 10.19
C PHE A 12 -3.16 1.04 10.24
N TYR A 13 -2.76 2.01 9.41
CA TYR A 13 -3.42 3.32 9.33
C TYR A 13 -3.30 3.97 7.96
N ASP A 14 -4.33 4.71 7.58
CA ASP A 14 -4.38 5.49 6.35
C ASP A 14 -3.26 6.56 6.33
N PRO A 15 -2.37 6.55 5.32
CA PRO A 15 -1.31 7.54 5.17
C PRO A 15 -1.81 8.94 4.79
N HIS A 16 -3.05 9.09 4.31
CA HIS A 16 -3.60 10.35 3.81
C HIS A 16 -4.97 10.63 4.44
N PRO A 17 -5.02 11.12 5.70
CA PRO A 17 -6.28 11.55 6.28
C PRO A 17 -6.82 12.77 5.51
N GLY A 18 -7.75 12.54 4.59
CA GLY A 18 -8.41 13.58 3.78
C GLY A 18 -8.26 13.37 2.26
N LEU A 19 -8.75 14.34 1.47
CA LEU A 19 -8.61 14.33 0.01
C LEU A 19 -7.19 14.78 -0.38
N ALA A 20 -6.28 13.84 -0.55
CA ALA A 20 -4.99 14.09 -1.20
C ALA A 20 -5.14 13.84 -2.72
N GLY A 21 -4.94 14.89 -3.52
CA GLY A 21 -5.05 14.86 -4.98
C GLY A 21 -3.86 14.15 -5.63
N CYS A 22 -3.92 12.83 -5.74
CA CYS A 22 -3.06 12.11 -6.66
C CYS A 22 -3.63 12.26 -8.08
N LEU A 23 -2.77 12.61 -9.06
CA LEU A 23 -3.16 12.75 -10.47
C LEU A 23 -3.74 11.45 -11.04
N VAL A 24 -3.25 10.31 -10.55
CA VAL A 24 -3.78 8.99 -10.87
C VAL A 24 -4.30 8.38 -9.56
N PRO A 25 -5.61 8.12 -9.45
CA PRO A 25 -6.16 7.48 -8.26
C PRO A 25 -5.58 6.07 -8.12
N ILE A 26 -5.39 5.64 -6.88
CA ILE A 26 -5.11 4.23 -6.59
C ILE A 26 -6.29 3.38 -7.08
N PRO A 27 -6.08 2.16 -7.61
CA PRO A 27 -7.19 1.31 -8.03
C PRO A 27 -8.18 1.03 -6.90
N ASP A 28 -9.48 1.08 -7.21
CA ASP A 28 -10.56 0.97 -6.21
C ASP A 28 -10.46 -0.29 -5.36
N VAL A 29 -10.09 -1.41 -5.97
CA VAL A 29 -9.89 -2.69 -5.26
C VAL A 29 -8.76 -2.64 -4.24
N VAL A 30 -7.67 -1.93 -4.55
CA VAL A 30 -6.54 -1.75 -3.62
C VAL A 30 -6.94 -0.77 -2.51
N LYS A 31 -7.67 0.30 -2.87
CA LYS A 31 -8.20 1.23 -1.87
C LYS A 31 -9.15 0.56 -0.90
N TRP A 32 -10.06 -0.28 -1.39
CA TRP A 32 -11.00 -1.03 -0.55
C TRP A 32 -10.25 -1.91 0.47
N VAL A 33 -9.21 -2.63 0.04
CA VAL A 33 -8.36 -3.40 0.97
C VAL A 33 -7.67 -2.49 1.99
N ALA A 34 -7.13 -1.34 1.57
CA ALA A 34 -6.50 -0.38 2.47
C ALA A 34 -7.49 0.14 3.52
N ASP A 35 -8.72 0.46 3.11
CA ASP A 35 -9.78 0.94 3.99
C ASP A 35 -10.22 -0.15 4.99
N GLU A 36 -10.26 -1.43 4.59
CA GLU A 36 -10.52 -2.55 5.50
C GLU A 36 -9.41 -2.77 6.53
N LEU A 37 -8.15 -2.57 6.12
CA LEU A 37 -7.00 -2.72 7.00
C LEU A 37 -6.87 -1.55 7.98
N ASN A 38 -7.36 -0.35 7.62
CA ASN A 38 -7.23 0.85 8.43
C ASN A 38 -7.77 0.66 9.86
N GLY A 39 -6.92 0.91 10.86
CA GLY A 39 -7.24 0.74 12.28
C GLY A 39 -7.18 -0.70 12.80
N ARG A 40 -6.92 -1.70 11.95
CA ARG A 40 -6.79 -3.10 12.38
C ARG A 40 -5.36 -3.45 12.79
N SER A 41 -5.23 -4.46 13.64
CA SER A 41 -3.95 -5.06 14.05
C SER A 41 -3.89 -6.51 13.59
N LEU A 42 -2.94 -6.83 12.73
CA LEU A 42 -2.72 -8.17 12.16
C LEU A 42 -1.27 -8.32 11.65
N PRO A 43 -0.80 -9.53 11.29
CA PRO A 43 0.55 -9.74 10.77
C PRO A 43 0.82 -8.95 9.48
N LEU A 44 2.01 -8.40 9.35
CA LEU A 44 2.41 -7.65 8.13
C LEU A 44 2.31 -8.50 6.86
N ALA A 45 2.65 -9.79 6.94
CA ALA A 45 2.51 -10.77 5.87
C ALA A 45 1.08 -10.83 5.30
N GLU A 46 0.07 -10.83 6.18
CA GLU A 46 -1.32 -10.95 5.78
C GLU A 46 -1.81 -9.69 5.05
N ALA A 47 -1.39 -8.51 5.49
CA ALA A 47 -1.72 -7.26 4.79
C ALA A 47 -1.09 -7.21 3.38
N ILE A 48 0.16 -7.65 3.24
CA ILE A 48 0.85 -7.74 1.95
C ILE A 48 0.10 -8.70 1.02
N GLU A 49 -0.26 -9.89 1.49
CA GLU A 49 -0.97 -10.90 0.72
C GLU A 49 -2.33 -10.39 0.24
N ARG A 50 -3.08 -9.68 1.10
CA ARG A 50 -4.38 -9.08 0.74
C ARG A 50 -4.23 -8.03 -0.37
N ILE A 51 -3.25 -7.13 -0.25
CA ILE A 51 -2.98 -6.08 -1.25
C ILE A 51 -2.49 -6.70 -2.57
N GLN A 52 -1.60 -7.69 -2.49
CA GLN A 52 -1.04 -8.38 -3.67
C GLN A 52 -2.11 -9.15 -4.45
N ARG A 53 -3.11 -9.70 -3.77
CA ARG A 53 -4.25 -10.39 -4.41
C ARG A 53 -5.28 -9.43 -5.01
N ALA A 54 -5.35 -8.19 -4.54
CA ALA A 54 -6.37 -7.25 -4.96
C ALA A 54 -6.18 -6.76 -6.40
N ALA A 55 -4.94 -6.65 -6.87
CA ALA A 55 -4.63 -6.15 -8.20
C ALA A 55 -3.30 -6.71 -8.75
N GLY A 56 -3.17 -6.75 -10.08
CA GLY A 56 -2.00 -7.28 -10.79
C GLY A 56 -0.77 -6.37 -10.81
N GLY A 57 -0.50 -5.65 -9.71
CA GLY A 57 0.66 -4.76 -9.57
C GLY A 57 1.74 -5.31 -8.65
N GLU A 58 2.78 -4.51 -8.47
CA GLU A 58 3.89 -4.83 -7.57
C GLU A 58 3.61 -4.25 -6.18
N VAL A 59 3.79 -5.07 -5.14
CA VAL A 59 3.72 -4.65 -3.74
C VAL A 59 5.12 -4.60 -3.15
N ASP A 60 5.46 -3.49 -2.51
CA ASP A 60 6.73 -3.31 -1.81
C ASP A 60 6.51 -2.84 -0.37
N VAL A 61 7.46 -3.15 0.52
CA VAL A 61 7.40 -2.79 1.93
C VAL A 61 8.59 -1.90 2.27
N ALA A 62 8.32 -0.61 2.43
CA ALA A 62 9.31 0.36 2.88
C ALA A 62 9.41 0.34 4.42
N PHE A 63 10.19 -0.59 4.98
CA PHE A 63 10.34 -0.75 6.43
C PHE A 63 10.84 0.51 7.16
N GLU A 64 11.75 1.28 6.55
CA GLU A 64 12.27 2.53 7.12
C GLU A 64 11.17 3.60 7.28
N HIS A 65 10.23 3.61 6.34
CA HIS A 65 9.10 4.54 6.31
C HIS A 65 7.78 3.92 6.77
N ARG A 66 7.83 2.67 7.26
CA ARG A 66 6.73 1.86 7.77
C ARG A 66 5.45 1.94 6.95
N HIS A 67 5.55 1.63 5.65
CA HIS A 67 4.38 1.53 4.79
C HIS A 67 4.49 0.42 3.75
N ILE A 68 3.33 0.01 3.26
CA ILE A 68 3.19 -0.83 2.08
C ILE A 68 2.89 0.08 0.89
N SER A 69 3.66 -0.10 -0.17
CA SER A 69 3.49 0.56 -1.46
C SER A 69 2.92 -0.40 -2.49
N PHE A 70 2.16 0.13 -3.43
CA PHE A 70 1.66 -0.59 -4.58
C PHE A 70 2.04 0.17 -5.84
N SER A 71 2.46 -0.52 -6.88
CA SER A 71 2.87 0.08 -8.15
C SER A 71 2.24 -0.61 -9.35
N LEU A 72 1.83 0.17 -10.34
CA LEU A 72 1.34 -0.33 -11.62
C LEU A 72 2.01 0.42 -12.79
N PRO A 73 2.33 -0.27 -13.89
CA PRO A 73 2.64 0.38 -15.14
C PRO A 73 1.49 1.28 -15.59
N GLY A 74 1.82 2.44 -16.13
CA GLY A 74 0.86 3.40 -16.66
C GLY A 74 1.46 4.28 -17.75
N MET A 75 0.68 5.26 -18.18
CA MET A 75 1.08 6.23 -19.18
C MET A 75 0.81 7.64 -18.67
N LEU A 76 1.84 8.49 -18.65
CA LEU A 76 1.72 9.90 -18.30
C LEU A 76 2.18 10.74 -19.49
N HIS A 77 1.31 11.60 -20.02
CA HIS A 77 1.55 12.38 -21.24
C HIS A 77 2.08 11.54 -22.43
N GLY A 78 1.54 10.33 -22.60
CA GLY A 78 1.94 9.42 -23.69
C GLY A 78 3.29 8.74 -23.50
N ARG A 79 3.94 8.88 -22.33
CA ARG A 79 5.18 8.17 -21.99
C ARG A 79 4.91 7.07 -20.96
N PRO A 80 5.51 5.88 -21.10
CA PRO A 80 5.47 4.86 -20.06
C PRO A 80 5.99 5.42 -18.74
N CYS A 81 5.27 5.14 -17.66
CA CYS A 81 5.65 5.46 -16.30
C CYS A 81 5.21 4.36 -15.34
N THR A 82 5.73 4.40 -14.12
CA THR A 82 5.22 3.59 -13.01
C THR A 82 4.43 4.51 -12.10
N ASN A 83 3.15 4.22 -11.91
CA ASN A 83 2.36 4.87 -10.87
C ASN A 83 2.59 4.11 -9.58
N SER A 84 3.02 4.80 -8.53
CA SER A 84 3.27 4.21 -7.22
C SER A 84 2.48 4.94 -6.16
N TRP A 85 1.81 4.17 -5.31
CA TRP A 85 0.98 4.69 -4.23
C TRP A 85 1.47 4.13 -2.91
N ARG A 86 1.54 5.00 -1.90
CA ARG A 86 1.60 4.57 -0.51
C ARG A 86 0.21 4.13 -0.10
N VAL A 87 0.00 2.82 0.01
CA VAL A 87 -1.32 2.22 0.26
C VAL A 87 -1.71 2.35 1.71
N ILE A 88 -0.85 1.87 2.61
CA ILE A 88 -1.15 1.85 4.04
C ILE A 88 0.12 1.92 4.87
N ARG A 89 0.07 2.60 6.02
CA ARG A 89 1.17 2.65 6.98
C ARG A 89 0.97 1.67 8.12
N PHE A 90 2.05 1.36 8.84
CA PHE A 90 2.04 0.47 10.01
C PHE A 90 2.92 0.98 11.16
N ARG A 91 2.73 0.47 12.38
CA ARG A 91 3.55 0.77 13.56
C ARG A 91 3.64 -0.42 14.52
#